data_AF-A0A525C121-F1
#
_entry.id   AF-A0A525C121-F1
#
_cell.length_a   1.000
_cell.length_b   1.000
_cell.length_c   1.000
_cell.angle_alpha   90.00
_cell.angle_beta   90.00
_cell.angle_gamma   90.00
#
_symmetry.space_group_name_H-M   'P 1'
#
loop_
_entity.id
_entity.type
_entity.pdbx_description
1 polymer ?
#
loop_
_entity_poly.entity_id
_entity_poly.type
_entity_poly.pdbx_seq_one_letter_code
_entity_poly.pdbx_strand_id
1 'polypeptide(L)'
;MQTYQKRNTKAVRPDFSKQAVAKAVRKEGIQHPLVLYPAAVGILGGLAALLISPGYATIGTACVGIGVSAIALVANLFLRKKSIADRYIQELRELNSLNLERSKSELKQKLYDLGNKRAFHQLEKLEDKYDLLERILSEKLNPGEITFKRYLGMAEQVFFSVMDSLQEAVSRSQAISAIDIKYIESRLNDIENSDNLSPEAESERASLIKRREIFHKQKEEITTIMSQNEEAMTVIDETTAAISGITTKRGRSTLDMESAMKELTALAERADDYSIRD
;
A
#
# COMPACT_ATOMS: atom_id res chain seq x y z
N MET A 1 -13.87 -31.98 -24.05
CA MET A 1 -12.43 -31.62 -23.97
C MET A 1 -12.31 -30.13 -24.29
N GLN A 2 -12.38 -29.26 -23.27
CA GLN A 2 -12.16 -27.82 -23.43
C GLN A 2 -11.05 -27.44 -22.45
N THR A 3 -9.88 -27.16 -23.01
CA THR A 3 -8.69 -26.71 -22.32
C THR A 3 -8.93 -25.29 -21.79
N TYR A 4 -9.31 -25.19 -20.51
CA TYR A 4 -9.19 -23.96 -19.75
C TYR A 4 -7.70 -23.60 -19.65
N GLN A 5 -7.24 -22.73 -20.54
CA GLN A 5 -5.95 -22.06 -20.38
C GLN A 5 -5.99 -21.27 -19.07
N LYS A 6 -5.31 -21.77 -18.04
CA LYS A 6 -4.85 -20.98 -16.90
C LYS A 6 -4.00 -19.84 -17.46
N ARG A 7 -4.61 -18.69 -17.73
CA ARG A 7 -3.86 -17.43 -17.79
C ARG A 7 -3.28 -17.23 -16.40
N ASN A 8 -1.98 -17.46 -16.30
CA ASN A 8 -1.18 -17.14 -15.14
C ASN A 8 -1.09 -15.61 -15.04
N THR A 9 -2.19 -14.96 -14.67
CA THR A 9 -2.18 -13.57 -14.22
C THR A 9 -1.52 -13.59 -12.85
N LYS A 10 -0.19 -13.53 -12.81
CA LYS A 10 0.50 -13.02 -11.62
C LYS A 10 -0.22 -11.72 -11.28
N ALA A 11 -0.93 -11.68 -10.16
CA ALA A 11 -1.49 -10.45 -9.64
C ALA A 11 -0.34 -9.45 -9.60
N VAL A 12 -0.39 -8.43 -10.46
CA VAL A 12 0.62 -7.38 -10.47
C VAL A 12 0.44 -6.65 -9.15
N ARG A 13 1.36 -6.90 -8.21
CA ARG A 13 1.32 -6.26 -6.90
C ARG A 13 1.34 -4.75 -7.12
N PRO A 14 0.37 -4.01 -6.57
CA PRO A 14 0.33 -2.57 -6.74
C PRO A 14 1.54 -1.96 -6.02
N ASP A 15 2.43 -1.34 -6.79
CA ASP A 15 3.62 -0.65 -6.28
C ASP A 15 3.36 0.86 -6.27
N PHE A 16 3.00 1.37 -5.10
CA PHE A 16 2.72 2.80 -4.87
C PHE A 16 3.99 3.61 -4.56
N SER A 17 5.19 3.01 -4.65
CA SER A 17 6.45 3.68 -4.31
C SER A 17 6.74 4.88 -5.24
N LYS A 18 7.50 5.85 -4.72
CA LYS A 18 7.96 7.01 -5.51
C LYS A 18 8.71 6.58 -6.78
N GLN A 19 9.43 5.46 -6.72
CA GLN A 19 10.20 4.93 -7.85
C GLN A 19 9.29 4.34 -8.93
N ALA A 20 8.26 3.58 -8.54
CA ALA A 20 7.28 3.03 -9.47
C ALA A 20 6.46 4.12 -10.18
N VAL A 21 5.96 5.10 -9.41
CA VAL A 21 5.25 6.26 -9.97
C VAL A 21 6.16 7.05 -10.91
N ALA A 22 7.42 7.32 -10.54
CA ALA A 22 8.36 8.02 -11.42
C ALA A 22 8.67 7.23 -12.70
N LYS A 23 8.79 5.90 -12.60
CA LYS A 23 9.01 5.01 -13.75
C LYS A 23 7.80 5.01 -14.69
N ALA A 24 6.59 4.96 -14.15
CA ALA A 24 5.35 5.05 -14.92
C ALA A 24 5.24 6.39 -15.65
N VAL A 25 5.43 7.51 -14.93
CA VAL A 25 5.45 8.87 -15.50
C VAL A 25 6.48 8.99 -16.64
N ARG A 26 7.68 8.46 -16.45
CA ARG A 26 8.74 8.50 -17.48
C ARG A 26 8.35 7.66 -18.70
N LYS A 27 7.85 6.45 -18.50
CA LYS A 27 7.46 5.54 -19.60
C LYS A 27 6.36 6.17 -20.45
N GLU A 28 5.31 6.66 -19.81
CA GLU A 28 4.14 7.22 -20.51
C GLU A 28 4.44 8.60 -21.11
N GLY A 29 5.28 9.40 -20.47
CA GLY A 29 5.73 10.68 -21.02
C GLY A 29 6.58 10.55 -22.29
N ILE A 30 7.44 9.52 -22.39
CA ILE A 30 8.25 9.24 -23.58
C ILE A 30 7.40 8.71 -24.74
N GLN A 31 6.35 7.94 -24.46
CA GLN A 31 5.49 7.33 -25.47
C GLN A 31 4.39 8.28 -26.00
N HIS A 32 4.34 9.52 -25.54
CA HIS A 32 3.29 10.47 -25.93
C HIS A 32 3.45 10.97 -27.38
N PRO A 33 2.38 11.08 -28.19
CA PRO A 33 2.46 11.52 -29.59
C PRO A 33 3.17 12.87 -29.81
N LEU A 34 2.97 13.84 -28.91
CA LEU A 34 3.63 15.15 -28.96
C LEU A 34 5.15 15.12 -28.70
N VAL A 35 5.67 14.00 -28.22
CA VAL A 35 7.11 13.76 -28.03
C VAL A 35 7.62 12.86 -29.16
N LEU A 36 6.90 11.78 -29.42
CA LEU A 36 7.30 10.73 -30.35
C LEU A 36 7.31 11.23 -31.80
N TYR A 37 6.31 12.00 -32.23
CA TYR A 37 6.19 12.43 -33.62
C TYR A 37 7.21 13.52 -34.01
N PRO A 38 7.43 14.58 -33.21
CA PRO A 38 8.50 15.53 -33.51
C PRO A 38 9.89 14.89 -33.49
N ALA A 39 10.14 13.95 -32.57
CA ALA A 39 11.40 13.20 -32.53
C ALA A 39 11.59 12.32 -33.78
N ALA A 40 10.54 11.58 -34.20
CA ALA A 40 10.57 10.76 -35.40
C ALA A 40 10.76 11.62 -36.67
N VAL A 41 10.04 12.75 -36.78
CA VAL A 41 10.20 13.72 -37.88
C VAL A 41 11.59 14.33 -37.89
N GLY A 42 12.15 14.66 -36.72
CA GLY A 42 13.51 15.19 -36.58
C GLY A 42 14.59 14.19 -37.00
N ILE A 43 14.47 12.93 -36.59
CA ILE A 43 15.40 11.84 -36.95
C ILE A 43 15.31 11.54 -38.45
N LEU A 44 14.10 11.30 -38.97
CA LEU A 44 13.90 10.96 -40.39
C LEU A 44 14.22 12.13 -41.31
N GLY A 45 13.82 13.34 -40.94
CA GLY A 45 14.13 14.57 -41.68
C GLY A 45 15.63 14.88 -41.65
N GLY A 46 16.30 14.68 -40.51
CA GLY A 46 17.75 14.84 -40.39
C GLY A 46 18.54 13.85 -41.24
N LEU A 47 18.15 12.57 -41.22
CA LEU A 47 18.76 11.52 -42.06
C LEU A 47 18.54 11.77 -43.55
N ALA A 48 17.33 12.16 -43.96
CA ALA A 48 17.04 12.50 -45.35
C ALA A 48 17.85 13.72 -45.83
N ALA A 49 17.97 14.75 -44.98
CA ALA A 49 18.74 15.95 -45.32
C ALA A 49 20.25 15.67 -45.44
N LEU A 50 20.79 14.76 -44.63
CA LEU A 50 22.18 14.30 -44.68
C LEU A 50 22.52 13.59 -46.01
N LEU A 51 21.56 12.84 -46.57
CA LEU A 51 21.72 12.13 -47.84
C LEU A 51 21.66 13.06 -49.07
N ILE A 52 20.93 14.17 -48.98
CA ILE A 52 20.68 15.08 -50.12
C ILE A 52 21.78 16.14 -50.23
N SER A 53 22.25 16.73 -49.11
CA SER A 53 23.36 17.68 -49.12
C SER A 53 23.98 17.87 -47.72
N PRO A 54 25.25 17.47 -47.50
CA PRO A 54 25.94 17.68 -46.22
C PRO A 54 26.43 19.14 -46.12
N GLY A 55 25.52 20.05 -45.77
CA GLY A 55 25.81 21.47 -45.56
C GLY A 55 25.41 21.92 -44.15
N TYR A 56 25.99 23.01 -43.66
CA TYR A 56 25.69 23.53 -42.31
C TYR A 56 24.20 23.85 -42.08
N ALA A 57 23.45 24.15 -43.15
CA ALA A 57 22.01 24.39 -43.10
C ALA A 57 21.18 23.13 -42.77
N THR A 58 21.61 21.93 -43.19
CA THR A 58 20.90 20.66 -42.92
C THR A 58 21.17 20.15 -41.52
N ILE A 59 22.37 20.40 -40.98
CA ILE A 59 22.70 20.18 -39.57
C ILE A 59 21.85 21.10 -38.67
N GLY A 60 21.65 22.36 -39.10
CA GLY A 60 20.82 23.33 -38.39
C GLY A 60 19.36 22.88 -38.22
N THR A 61 18.73 22.35 -39.26
CA THR A 61 17.33 21.90 -39.19
C THR A 61 17.15 20.64 -38.35
N ALA A 62 18.09 19.70 -38.40
CA ALA A 62 18.10 18.51 -37.54
C ALA A 62 18.23 18.90 -36.05
N CYS A 63 19.13 19.84 -35.72
CA CYS A 63 19.32 20.35 -34.37
C CYS A 63 18.06 21.07 -33.83
N VAL A 64 17.37 21.84 -34.67
CA VAL A 64 16.11 22.51 -34.29
C VAL A 64 15.01 21.48 -34.00
N GLY A 65 14.86 20.44 -34.84
CA GLY A 65 13.86 19.38 -34.62
C GLY A 65 14.09 18.59 -33.32
N ILE A 66 15.35 18.26 -33.02
CA ILE A 66 15.73 17.58 -31.77
C ILE A 66 15.51 18.52 -30.57
N GLY A 67 15.88 19.79 -30.68
CA GLY A 67 15.70 20.79 -29.63
C GLY A 67 14.24 21.03 -29.27
N VAL A 68 13.37 21.20 -30.28
CA VAL A 68 11.91 21.36 -30.08
C VAL A 68 11.31 20.12 -29.44
N SER A 69 11.76 18.92 -29.84
CA SER A 69 11.31 17.65 -29.26
C SER A 69 11.74 17.48 -27.80
N ALA A 70 12.97 17.88 -27.46
CA ALA A 70 13.47 17.85 -26.09
C ALA A 70 12.71 18.85 -25.19
N ILE A 71 12.42 20.05 -25.68
CA ILE A 71 11.62 21.05 -24.96
C ILE A 71 10.18 20.56 -24.79
N ALA A 72 9.57 20.00 -25.83
CA ALA A 72 8.22 19.43 -25.77
C ALA A 72 8.15 18.23 -24.79
N LEU A 73 9.17 17.39 -24.75
CA LEU A 73 9.29 16.29 -23.78
C LEU A 73 9.37 16.80 -22.34
N VAL A 74 10.24 17.77 -22.07
CA VAL A 74 10.40 18.36 -20.74
C VAL A 74 9.10 19.05 -20.32
N ALA A 75 8.50 19.86 -21.19
CA ALA A 75 7.24 20.54 -20.91
C ALA A 75 6.09 19.55 -20.67
N ASN A 76 5.97 18.50 -21.50
CA ASN A 76 4.93 17.48 -21.35
C ASN A 76 5.09 16.68 -20.05
N LEU A 77 6.33 16.29 -19.70
CA LEU A 77 6.62 15.62 -18.44
C LEU A 77 6.28 16.52 -17.24
N PHE A 78 6.68 17.79 -17.24
CA PHE A 78 6.39 18.70 -16.12
C PHE A 78 4.90 19.00 -15.97
N LEU A 79 4.20 19.28 -17.08
CA LEU A 79 2.78 19.65 -17.06
C LEU A 79 1.86 18.47 -16.76
N ARG A 80 2.19 17.25 -17.23
CA ARG A 80 1.31 16.08 -17.10
C ARG A 80 1.71 15.07 -16.05
N LYS A 81 2.89 15.20 -15.41
CA LYS A 81 3.34 14.29 -14.34
C LYS A 81 2.26 14.06 -13.27
N LYS A 82 1.52 15.10 -12.88
CA LYS A 82 0.44 14.98 -11.90
C LYS A 82 -0.73 14.12 -12.43
N SER A 83 -1.23 14.38 -13.64
CA SER A 83 -2.34 13.61 -14.23
C SER A 83 -1.98 12.15 -14.52
N ILE A 84 -0.75 11.87 -14.96
CA ILE A 84 -0.29 10.50 -15.23
C ILE A 84 -0.13 9.71 -13.92
N ALA A 85 0.48 10.32 -12.89
CA ALA A 85 0.58 9.70 -11.57
C ALA A 85 -0.82 9.41 -10.97
N ASP A 86 -1.74 10.35 -11.14
CA ASP A 86 -3.11 10.22 -10.65
C ASP A 86 -3.86 9.07 -11.32
N ARG A 87 -3.74 8.94 -12.65
CA ARG A 87 -4.37 7.88 -13.45
C ARG A 87 -3.79 6.50 -13.12
N TYR A 88 -2.46 6.41 -13.00
CA TYR A 88 -1.77 5.18 -12.61
C TYR A 88 -2.23 4.67 -11.24
N ILE A 89 -2.40 5.57 -10.26
CA ILE A 89 -2.89 5.21 -8.92
C ILE A 89 -4.37 4.80 -8.97
N GLN A 90 -5.22 5.48 -9.75
CA GLN A 90 -6.62 5.12 -9.91
C GLN A 90 -6.80 3.75 -10.58
N GLU A 91 -6.08 3.51 -11.66
CA GLU A 91 -6.12 2.24 -12.39
C GLU A 91 -5.66 1.06 -11.51
N LEU A 92 -4.64 1.27 -10.67
CA LEU A 92 -4.22 0.29 -9.67
C LEU A 92 -5.30 -0.01 -8.62
N ARG A 93 -6.11 0.97 -8.23
CA ARG A 93 -7.19 0.78 -7.25
C ARG A 93 -8.38 0.07 -7.85
N GLU A 94 -8.80 0.47 -9.05
CA GLU A 94 -9.94 -0.13 -9.75
C GLU A 94 -9.68 -1.61 -10.07
N LEU A 95 -8.48 -1.94 -10.58
CA LEU A 95 -8.07 -3.32 -10.86
C LEU A 95 -8.05 -4.23 -9.62
N ASN A 96 -7.86 -3.65 -8.44
CA ASN A 96 -7.65 -4.43 -7.22
C ASN A 96 -8.88 -4.50 -6.30
N SER A 97 -9.87 -3.62 -6.41
CA SER A 97 -11.04 -3.60 -5.51
C SER A 97 -11.79 -4.95 -5.41
N LEU A 98 -12.17 -5.56 -6.55
CA LEU A 98 -12.86 -6.86 -6.57
C LEU A 98 -11.98 -8.02 -6.09
N ASN A 99 -10.70 -7.99 -6.47
CA ASN A 99 -9.73 -9.02 -6.04
C ASN A 99 -9.42 -8.92 -4.55
N LEU A 100 -9.46 -7.71 -4.00
CA LEU A 100 -9.21 -7.42 -2.61
C LEU A 100 -10.32 -7.98 -1.72
N GLU A 101 -11.58 -7.65 -2.00
CA GLU A 101 -12.72 -8.19 -1.23
C GLU A 101 -12.72 -9.72 -1.20
N ARG A 102 -12.47 -10.33 -2.35
CA ARG A 102 -12.34 -11.79 -2.44
C ARG A 102 -11.18 -12.30 -1.59
N SER A 103 -10.00 -11.71 -1.71
CA SER A 103 -8.81 -12.12 -0.95
C SER A 103 -9.02 -11.97 0.56
N LYS A 104 -9.68 -10.88 1.00
CA LYS A 104 -10.06 -10.67 2.40
C LYS A 104 -11.02 -11.73 2.90
N SER A 105 -12.09 -12.01 2.15
CA SER A 105 -13.05 -13.05 2.53
C SER A 105 -12.42 -14.44 2.61
N GLU A 106 -11.57 -14.80 1.64
CA GLU A 106 -10.84 -16.06 1.65
C GLU A 106 -9.87 -16.15 2.84
N LEU A 107 -9.18 -15.05 3.17
CA LEU A 107 -8.28 -15.00 4.31
C LEU A 107 -9.02 -15.08 5.65
N LYS A 108 -10.13 -14.34 5.82
CA LYS A 108 -11.01 -14.42 6.99
C LYS A 108 -11.46 -15.85 7.25
N GLN A 109 -11.92 -16.55 6.19
CA GLN A 109 -12.36 -17.94 6.31
C GLN A 109 -11.22 -18.85 6.78
N LYS A 110 -10.04 -18.79 6.14
CA LYS A 110 -8.88 -19.62 6.53
C LYS A 110 -8.45 -19.37 7.98
N LEU A 111 -8.45 -18.11 8.41
CA LEU A 111 -8.09 -17.71 9.77
C LEU A 111 -9.08 -18.26 10.81
N TYR A 112 -10.38 -18.21 10.48
CA TYR A 112 -11.44 -18.79 11.28
C TYR A 112 -11.30 -20.31 11.41
N ASP A 113 -11.11 -21.01 10.28
CA ASP A 113 -10.99 -22.48 10.23
C ASP A 113 -9.79 -23.00 11.03
N LEU A 114 -8.68 -22.25 11.03
CA LEU A 114 -7.47 -22.57 11.80
C LEU A 114 -7.57 -22.19 13.29
N GLY A 115 -8.67 -21.56 13.71
CA GLY A 115 -8.87 -21.10 15.09
C GLY A 115 -7.88 -20.02 15.54
N ASN A 116 -7.22 -19.33 14.61
CA ASN A 116 -6.24 -18.30 14.94
C ASN A 116 -6.93 -16.96 15.24
N LYS A 117 -7.56 -16.88 16.42
CA LYS A 117 -8.35 -15.73 16.87
C LYS A 117 -7.59 -14.41 16.83
N ARG A 118 -6.29 -14.43 17.16
CA ARG A 118 -5.45 -13.23 17.15
C ARG A 118 -5.30 -12.69 15.72
N ALA A 119 -4.90 -13.53 14.78
CA ALA A 119 -4.73 -13.14 13.38
C ALA A 119 -6.06 -12.71 12.73
N PHE A 120 -7.16 -13.38 13.06
CA PHE A 120 -8.50 -12.98 12.63
C PHE A 120 -8.84 -11.56 13.10
N HIS A 121 -8.65 -11.28 14.39
CA HIS A 121 -8.89 -9.96 14.98
C HIS A 121 -8.01 -8.87 14.38
N GLN A 122 -6.75 -9.18 14.03
CA GLN A 122 -5.87 -8.25 13.34
C GLN A 122 -6.41 -7.86 11.96
N LEU A 123 -6.98 -8.80 11.21
CA LEU A 123 -7.56 -8.51 9.90
C LEU A 123 -8.77 -7.58 10.01
N GLU A 124 -9.67 -7.82 10.98
CA GLU A 124 -10.82 -6.93 11.22
C GLU A 124 -10.37 -5.52 11.60
N LYS A 125 -9.44 -5.41 12.57
CA LYS A 125 -8.87 -4.12 12.96
C LYS A 125 -8.17 -3.39 11.83
N LEU A 126 -7.47 -4.11 10.96
CA LEU A 126 -6.76 -3.51 9.83
C LEU A 126 -7.74 -2.85 8.86
N GLU A 127 -8.88 -3.49 8.59
CA GLU A 127 -9.98 -2.93 7.77
C GLU A 127 -10.52 -1.65 8.42
N ASP A 128 -10.91 -1.72 9.69
CA ASP A 128 -11.45 -0.56 10.41
C ASP A 128 -10.47 0.63 10.43
N LYS A 129 -9.17 0.35 10.64
CA LYS A 129 -8.12 1.38 10.70
C LYS A 129 -7.88 2.03 9.34
N TYR A 130 -7.85 1.24 8.27
CA TYR A 130 -7.67 1.75 6.92
C TYR A 130 -8.85 2.64 6.52
N ASP A 131 -10.08 2.18 6.75
CA ASP A 131 -11.30 2.94 6.45
C ASP A 131 -11.38 4.24 7.25
N LEU A 132 -11.00 4.19 8.53
CA LEU A 132 -10.91 5.37 9.39
C LEU A 132 -9.89 6.38 8.84
N LEU A 133 -8.69 5.93 8.47
CA LEU A 133 -7.67 6.80 7.92
C LEU A 133 -8.11 7.44 6.61
N GLU A 134 -8.70 6.67 5.69
CA GLU A 134 -9.23 7.20 4.42
C GLU A 134 -10.28 8.29 4.67
N ARG A 135 -11.21 8.02 5.60
CA ARG A 135 -12.24 8.98 5.98
C ARG A 135 -11.64 10.27 6.53
N ILE A 136 -10.76 10.18 7.53
CA ILE A 136 -10.09 11.35 8.13
C ILE A 136 -9.26 12.11 7.09
N LEU A 137 -8.54 11.41 6.22
CA LEU A 137 -7.80 12.03 5.12
C LEU A 137 -8.73 12.82 4.19
N SER A 138 -9.91 12.29 3.86
CA SER A 138 -10.87 12.93 2.96
C SER A 138 -11.58 14.15 3.58
N GLU A 139 -11.73 14.13 4.91
CA GLU A 139 -12.28 15.26 5.68
C GLU A 139 -11.25 16.40 5.76
N LYS A 140 -9.97 16.07 5.95
CA LYS A 140 -8.90 17.04 6.20
C LYS A 140 -8.28 17.57 4.91
N LEU A 141 -8.05 16.73 3.92
CA LEU A 141 -7.35 17.09 2.68
C LEU A 141 -8.29 16.96 1.47
N ASN A 142 -8.01 17.72 0.40
CA ASN A 142 -8.74 17.53 -0.84
C ASN A 142 -8.24 16.27 -1.56
N PRO A 143 -9.10 15.34 -2.00
CA PRO A 143 -8.70 14.14 -2.74
C PRO A 143 -7.87 14.40 -4.02
N GLY A 144 -7.95 15.60 -4.60
CA GLY A 144 -7.14 16.05 -5.74
C GLY A 144 -5.71 16.50 -5.39
N GLU A 145 -5.36 16.56 -4.10
CA GLU A 145 -4.02 16.93 -3.63
C GLU A 145 -3.07 15.74 -3.66
N ILE A 146 -1.81 16.00 -4.04
CA ILE A 146 -0.75 14.97 -4.07
C ILE A 146 -0.51 14.42 -2.65
N THR A 147 -0.63 15.26 -1.63
CA THR A 147 -0.47 14.87 -0.23
C THR A 147 -1.50 13.84 0.21
N PHE A 148 -2.78 14.03 -0.14
CA PHE A 148 -3.84 13.04 0.11
C PHE A 148 -3.49 11.68 -0.51
N LYS A 149 -3.18 11.68 -1.82
CA LYS A 149 -2.88 10.46 -2.57
C LYS A 149 -1.66 9.73 -2.02
N ARG A 150 -0.65 10.47 -1.56
CA ARG A 150 0.55 9.90 -0.96
C ARG A 150 0.26 9.20 0.36
N TYR A 151 -0.46 9.85 1.28
CA TYR A 151 -0.78 9.23 2.56
C TYR A 151 -1.67 8.00 2.38
N LEU A 152 -2.70 8.10 1.54
CA LEU A 152 -3.59 6.98 1.27
C LEU A 152 -2.85 5.82 0.58
N GLY A 153 -1.99 6.09 -0.41
CA GLY A 153 -1.18 5.05 -1.06
C GLY A 153 -0.18 4.37 -0.12
N MET A 154 0.39 5.10 0.85
CA MET A 154 1.24 4.49 1.88
C MET A 154 0.44 3.60 2.82
N ALA A 155 -0.75 4.03 3.23
CA ALA A 155 -1.67 3.23 4.03
C ALA A 155 -2.12 1.95 3.29
N GLU A 156 -2.44 2.06 2.00
CA GLU A 156 -2.75 0.91 1.14
C GLU A 156 -1.59 -0.08 1.09
N GLN A 157 -0.36 0.40 0.97
CA GLN A 157 0.81 -0.46 0.97
C GLN A 157 0.99 -1.19 2.31
N VAL A 158 0.77 -0.50 3.44
CA VAL A 158 0.80 -1.15 4.77
C VAL A 158 -0.32 -2.18 4.89
N PHE A 159 -1.52 -1.84 4.45
CA PHE A 159 -2.68 -2.74 4.41
C PHE A 159 -2.37 -4.05 3.69
N PHE A 160 -1.86 -3.95 2.45
CA PHE A 160 -1.48 -5.14 1.68
C PHE A 160 -0.32 -5.92 2.32
N SER A 161 0.64 -5.22 2.93
CA SER A 161 1.77 -5.89 3.60
C SER A 161 1.30 -6.71 4.81
N VAL A 162 0.38 -6.18 5.61
CA VAL A 162 -0.21 -6.90 6.74
C VAL A 162 -1.07 -8.08 6.25
N MET A 163 -1.84 -7.92 5.17
CA MET A 163 -2.58 -9.03 4.56
C MET A 163 -1.67 -10.17 4.10
N ASP A 164 -0.56 -9.84 3.42
CA ASP A 164 0.44 -10.83 2.97
C ASP A 164 1.04 -11.56 4.18
N SER A 165 1.40 -10.83 5.24
CA SER A 165 1.90 -11.38 6.50
C SER A 165 0.87 -12.30 7.18
N LEU A 166 -0.41 -11.93 7.19
CA LEU A 166 -1.49 -12.80 7.71
C LEU A 166 -1.64 -14.08 6.87
N GLN A 167 -1.51 -14.00 5.55
CA GLN A 167 -1.53 -15.17 4.67
C GLN A 167 -0.29 -16.06 4.88
N GLU A 168 0.87 -15.48 5.20
CA GLU A 168 2.04 -16.22 5.63
C GLU A 168 1.77 -16.95 6.95
N ALA A 169 1.22 -16.27 7.96
CA ALA A 169 0.86 -16.88 9.23
C ALA A 169 -0.14 -18.04 9.08
N VAL A 170 -1.11 -17.92 8.16
CA VAL A 170 -2.02 -19.02 7.77
C VAL A 170 -1.23 -20.21 7.22
N SER A 171 -0.32 -19.96 6.27
CA SER A 171 0.46 -21.02 5.62
C SER A 171 1.34 -21.77 6.64
N ARG A 172 1.95 -21.03 7.57
CA ARG A 172 2.75 -21.59 8.68
C ARG A 172 1.88 -22.38 9.66
N SER A 173 0.70 -21.87 9.99
CA SER A 173 -0.26 -22.56 10.85
C SER A 173 -0.74 -23.88 10.23
N GLN A 174 -1.00 -23.88 8.92
CA GLN A 174 -1.33 -25.10 8.17
C GLN A 174 -0.20 -26.11 8.18
N ALA A 175 1.05 -25.67 7.97
CA ALA A 175 2.22 -26.55 7.96
C ALA A 175 2.41 -27.34 9.27
N ILE A 176 1.98 -26.77 10.40
CA ILE A 176 2.08 -27.43 11.72
C ILE A 176 0.76 -28.02 12.22
N SER A 177 -0.35 -27.87 11.48
CA SER A 177 -1.68 -28.31 11.92
C SER A 177 -1.79 -29.83 12.12
N ALA A 178 -1.02 -30.61 11.36
CA ALA A 178 -0.97 -32.07 11.48
C ALA A 178 0.03 -32.57 12.55
N ILE A 179 0.77 -31.67 13.20
CA ILE A 179 1.72 -32.04 14.25
C ILE A 179 0.98 -32.08 15.59
N ASP A 180 0.71 -33.29 16.09
CA ASP A 180 0.21 -33.49 17.45
C ASP A 180 1.33 -33.28 18.47
N ILE A 181 1.49 -32.02 18.89
CA ILE A 181 2.51 -31.63 19.86
C ILE A 181 2.29 -32.30 21.22
N LYS A 182 1.04 -32.54 21.63
CA LYS A 182 0.72 -33.16 22.91
C LYS A 182 1.15 -34.63 22.94
N TYR A 183 0.88 -35.36 21.87
CA TYR A 183 1.40 -36.73 21.70
C TYR A 183 2.93 -36.74 21.74
N ILE A 184 3.58 -35.84 20.99
CA ILE A 184 5.05 -35.77 20.93
C ILE A 184 5.64 -35.53 22.32
N GLU A 185 5.12 -34.55 23.06
CA GLU A 185 5.59 -34.22 24.41
C GLU A 185 5.37 -35.38 25.38
N SER A 186 4.19 -36.01 25.36
CA SER A 186 3.89 -37.18 26.19
C SER A 186 4.84 -38.34 25.88
N ARG A 187 5.04 -38.65 24.60
CA ARG A 187 5.88 -39.77 24.17
C ARG A 187 7.36 -39.55 24.48
N LEU A 188 7.84 -38.31 24.35
CA LEU A 188 9.20 -37.96 24.77
C LEU A 188 9.39 -38.16 26.28
N ASN A 189 8.41 -37.75 27.09
CA ASN A 189 8.44 -37.95 28.53
C ASN A 189 8.46 -39.45 28.88
N ASP A 190 7.66 -40.28 28.21
CA ASP A 190 7.66 -41.73 28.44
C ASP A 190 9.02 -42.37 28.11
N ILE A 191 9.66 -41.94 27.02
CA ILE A 191 10.99 -42.45 26.62
C ILE A 191 12.06 -42.00 27.62
N GLU A 192 12.01 -40.75 28.08
CA GLU A 192 13.00 -40.17 29.00
C GLU A 192 12.91 -40.76 30.43
N ASN A 193 11.75 -41.27 30.82
CA ASN A 193 11.54 -41.96 32.10
C ASN A 193 11.75 -43.48 32.05
N SER A 194 12.14 -44.05 30.91
CA SER A 194 12.43 -45.48 30.77
C SER A 194 13.85 -45.80 31.26
N ASP A 195 13.98 -46.75 32.19
CA ASP A 195 15.28 -47.19 32.74
C ASP A 195 16.19 -47.87 31.70
N ASN A 196 15.65 -48.29 30.55
CA ASN A 196 16.41 -48.87 29.44
C ASN A 196 15.97 -48.27 28.10
N LEU A 197 16.88 -47.55 27.44
CA LEU A 197 16.69 -47.05 26.08
C LEU A 197 17.19 -48.08 25.07
N SER A 198 16.27 -48.64 24.30
CA SER A 198 16.65 -49.45 23.13
C SER A 198 17.16 -48.55 21.99
N PRO A 199 17.97 -49.06 21.05
CA PRO A 199 18.38 -48.30 19.86
C PRO A 199 17.21 -47.74 19.05
N GLU A 200 16.08 -48.46 19.00
CA GLU A 200 14.84 -48.03 18.35
C GLU A 200 14.19 -46.85 19.08
N ALA A 201 14.19 -46.88 20.42
CA ALA A 201 13.66 -45.78 21.25
C ALA A 201 14.50 -44.51 21.07
N GLU A 202 15.82 -44.62 20.93
CA GLU A 202 16.69 -43.47 20.65
C GLU A 202 16.40 -42.87 19.25
N SER A 203 16.17 -43.72 18.24
CA SER A 203 15.80 -43.26 16.89
C SER A 203 14.43 -42.56 16.89
N GLU A 204 13.44 -43.12 17.60
CA GLU A 204 12.12 -42.50 17.79
C GLU A 204 12.26 -41.13 18.47
N ARG A 205 13.01 -41.07 19.58
CA ARG A 205 13.28 -39.85 20.33
C ARG A 205 13.88 -38.75 19.45
N ALA A 206 14.90 -39.07 18.66
CA ALA A 206 15.52 -38.10 17.74
C ALA A 206 14.51 -37.53 16.72
N SER A 207 13.63 -38.38 16.17
CA SER A 207 12.58 -37.95 15.24
C SER A 207 11.53 -37.05 15.91
N LEU A 208 11.11 -37.41 17.13
CA LEU A 208 10.15 -36.64 17.93
C LEU A 208 10.70 -35.26 18.32
N ILE A 209 11.97 -35.18 18.75
CA ILE A 209 12.64 -33.91 19.05
C ILE A 209 12.62 -32.99 17.82
N LYS A 210 13.00 -33.51 16.65
CA LYS A 210 13.01 -32.71 15.41
C LYS A 210 11.61 -32.18 15.05
N ARG A 211 10.57 -33.00 15.21
CA ARG A 211 9.18 -32.57 14.97
C ARG A 211 8.73 -31.49 15.97
N ARG A 212 9.10 -31.62 17.25
CA ARG A 212 8.85 -30.62 18.29
C ARG A 212 9.53 -29.29 17.96
N GLU A 213 10.79 -29.32 17.54
CA GLU A 213 11.55 -28.13 17.12
C GLU A 213 10.90 -27.42 15.93
N ILE A 214 10.48 -28.17 14.91
CA ILE A 214 9.75 -27.60 13.76
C ILE A 214 8.48 -26.89 14.23
N PHE A 215 7.70 -27.53 15.11
CA PHE A 215 6.47 -26.95 15.65
C PHE A 215 6.73 -25.63 16.39
N HIS A 216 7.66 -25.61 17.34
CA HIS A 216 7.96 -24.41 18.12
C HIS A 216 8.53 -23.29 17.26
N LYS A 217 9.43 -23.61 16.32
CA LYS A 217 9.99 -22.61 15.40
C LYS A 217 8.89 -21.93 14.58
N GLN A 218 7.96 -22.70 14.01
CA GLN A 218 6.85 -22.12 13.25
C GLN A 218 5.92 -21.29 14.15
N LYS A 219 5.66 -21.72 15.40
CA LYS A 219 4.88 -20.94 16.38
C LYS A 219 5.55 -19.62 16.76
N GLU A 220 6.86 -19.62 16.93
CA GLU A 220 7.65 -18.41 17.16
C GLU A 220 7.58 -17.47 15.96
N GLU A 221 7.79 -17.98 14.74
CA GLU A 221 7.69 -17.21 13.50
C GLU A 221 6.30 -16.59 13.33
N ILE A 222 5.22 -17.35 13.59
CA ILE A 222 3.84 -16.82 13.60
C ILE A 222 3.73 -15.68 14.62
N THR A 223 4.28 -15.84 15.82
CA THR A 223 4.21 -14.82 16.88
C THR A 223 4.93 -13.54 16.47
N THR A 224 6.10 -13.66 15.84
CA THR A 224 6.85 -12.52 15.28
C THR A 224 6.06 -11.79 14.22
N ILE A 225 5.45 -12.52 13.27
CA ILE A 225 4.57 -11.93 12.25
C ILE A 225 3.43 -11.16 12.90
N MET A 226 2.78 -11.73 13.92
CA MET A 226 1.67 -11.06 14.61
C MET A 226 2.13 -9.77 15.30
N SER A 227 3.33 -9.74 15.89
CA SER A 227 3.86 -8.55 16.54
C SER A 227 4.21 -7.45 15.52
N GLN A 228 4.82 -7.82 14.39
CA GLN A 228 5.11 -6.88 13.30
C GLN A 228 3.82 -6.26 12.70
N ASN A 229 2.76 -7.06 12.60
CA ASN A 229 1.45 -6.55 12.17
C ASN A 229 0.88 -5.51 13.14
N GLU A 230 1.00 -5.71 14.46
CA GLU A 230 0.56 -4.72 15.45
C GLU A 230 1.35 -3.41 15.34
N GLU A 231 2.67 -3.50 15.14
CA GLU A 231 3.52 -2.32 14.92
C GLU A 231 3.08 -1.54 13.67
N ALA A 232 2.88 -2.25 12.56
CA ALA A 232 2.40 -1.66 11.32
C ALA A 232 1.02 -0.99 11.48
N MET A 233 0.08 -1.63 12.17
CA MET A 233 -1.23 -1.05 12.48
C MET A 233 -1.14 0.15 13.42
N THR A 234 -0.18 0.17 14.34
CA THR A 234 0.07 1.31 15.23
C THR A 234 0.53 2.53 14.44
N VAL A 235 1.38 2.34 13.43
CA VAL A 235 1.79 3.42 12.52
C VAL A 235 0.59 4.02 11.77
N ILE A 236 -0.41 3.22 11.40
CA ILE A 236 -1.67 3.71 10.82
C ILE A 236 -2.43 4.57 11.84
N ASP A 237 -2.53 4.12 13.10
CA ASP A 237 -3.20 4.88 14.16
C ASP A 237 -2.49 6.23 14.44
N GLU A 238 -1.16 6.21 14.58
CA GLU A 238 -0.35 7.42 14.79
C GLU A 238 -0.50 8.40 13.63
N THR A 239 -0.47 7.89 12.40
CA THR A 239 -0.67 8.70 11.19
C THR A 239 -2.07 9.31 11.17
N THR A 240 -3.09 8.52 11.51
CA THR A 240 -4.48 8.99 11.60
C THR A 240 -4.65 10.08 12.64
N ALA A 241 -4.08 9.90 13.84
CA ALA A 241 -4.10 10.88 14.91
C ALA A 241 -3.40 12.18 14.50
N ALA A 242 -2.22 12.08 13.87
CA ALA A 242 -1.47 13.22 13.38
C ALA A 242 -2.24 14.01 12.30
N ILE A 243 -2.88 13.31 11.34
CA ILE A 243 -3.67 13.95 10.29
C ILE A 243 -4.93 14.59 10.87
N SER A 244 -5.56 13.98 11.86
CA SER A 244 -6.75 14.55 12.53
C SER A 244 -6.45 15.92 13.13
N GLY A 245 -5.24 16.11 13.67
CA GLY A 245 -4.77 17.39 14.21
C GLY A 245 -4.45 18.48 13.17
N ILE A 246 -4.49 18.17 11.87
CA ILE A 246 -4.22 19.18 10.83
C ILE A 246 -5.41 20.15 10.75
N THR A 247 -5.14 21.43 11.00
CA THR A 247 -6.07 22.53 10.73
C THR A 247 -5.96 22.90 9.25
N THR A 248 -6.93 22.48 8.42
CA THR A 248 -6.99 22.88 7.01
C THR A 248 -7.99 24.01 6.80
N LYS A 249 -7.81 24.78 5.71
CA LYS A 249 -8.69 25.90 5.31
C LYS A 249 -10.19 25.53 5.17
N ARG A 250 -10.52 24.23 5.19
CA ARG A 250 -11.90 23.72 5.14
C ARG A 250 -12.58 23.66 6.52
N GLY A 251 -11.81 23.83 7.60
CA GLY A 251 -12.37 24.12 8.92
C GLY A 251 -13.11 25.45 8.86
N ARG A 252 -14.43 25.41 8.99
CA ARG A 252 -15.40 26.47 8.66
C ARG A 252 -15.27 27.78 9.46
N SER A 253 -14.19 27.98 10.21
CA SER A 253 -14.00 29.18 11.00
C SER A 253 -12.57 29.69 10.90
N THR A 254 -12.42 30.89 10.35
CA THR A 254 -11.18 31.69 10.46
C THR A 254 -11.01 32.28 11.87
N LEU A 255 -12.05 32.21 12.71
CA LEU A 255 -12.03 32.63 14.11
C LEU A 255 -11.96 31.41 15.01
N ASP A 256 -11.03 31.38 15.96
CA ASP A 256 -11.04 30.36 16.99
C ASP A 256 -12.35 30.46 17.80
N MET A 257 -12.87 29.31 18.28
CA MET A 257 -14.16 29.25 18.97
C MET A 257 -14.17 30.13 20.23
N GLU A 258 -13.04 30.25 20.91
CA GLU A 258 -12.86 31.15 22.05
C GLU A 258 -13.02 32.62 21.64
N SER A 259 -12.49 33.00 20.47
CA SER A 259 -12.65 34.34 19.92
C SER A 259 -14.09 34.62 19.48
N ALA A 260 -14.76 33.64 18.85
CA ALA A 260 -16.16 33.75 18.47
C ALA A 260 -17.07 33.88 19.71
N MET A 261 -16.80 33.11 20.77
CA MET A 261 -17.52 33.22 22.05
C MET A 261 -17.28 34.57 22.71
N LYS A 262 -16.04 35.08 22.70
CA LYS A 262 -15.72 36.40 23.24
C LYS A 262 -16.44 37.52 22.49
N GLU A 263 -16.55 37.42 21.16
CA GLU A 263 -17.33 38.38 20.37
C GLU A 263 -18.83 38.27 20.64
N LEU A 264 -19.38 37.06 20.79
CA LEU A 264 -20.78 36.85 21.17
C LEU A 264 -21.08 37.44 22.56
N THR A 265 -20.18 37.25 23.54
CA THR A 265 -20.30 37.87 24.87
C THR A 265 -20.24 39.39 24.79
N ALA A 266 -19.30 39.94 24.03
CA ALA A 266 -19.19 41.40 23.85
C ALA A 266 -20.38 42.00 23.07
N LEU A 267 -21.05 41.22 22.23
CA LEU A 267 -22.30 41.61 21.56
C LEU A 267 -23.49 41.56 22.54
N ALA A 268 -23.55 40.55 23.40
CA ALA A 268 -24.58 40.44 24.43
C ALA A 268 -24.48 41.55 25.48
N GLU A 269 -23.27 41.89 25.95
CA GLU A 269 -23.04 42.99 26.89
C GLU A 269 -23.45 44.35 26.31
N ARG A 270 -23.23 44.56 25.01
CA ARG A 270 -23.65 45.79 24.31
C ARG A 270 -25.14 45.82 23.95
N ALA A 271 -25.85 44.70 24.04
CA ALA A 271 -27.29 44.66 23.73
C ALA A 271 -28.13 45.39 24.80
N ASP A 272 -27.66 45.42 26.05
CA ASP A 272 -28.30 46.18 27.13
C ASP A 272 -28.19 47.71 26.92
N ASP A 273 -27.12 48.19 26.29
CA ASP A 273 -26.93 49.61 25.96
C ASP A 273 -27.91 50.11 24.87
N TYR A 274 -28.54 49.21 24.13
CA TYR A 274 -29.58 49.54 23.12
C TYR A 274 -31.01 49.48 23.68
N SER A 275 -31.18 49.20 24.97
CA SER A 275 -32.48 49.35 25.62
C SER A 275 -32.82 50.85 25.71
N ILE A 276 -33.72 51.31 24.84
CA ILE A 276 -34.23 52.68 24.85
C ILE A 276 -34.94 52.88 26.20
N ARG A 277 -34.44 53.82 27.01
CA ARG A 277 -35.15 54.35 28.18
C ARG A 277 -36.34 55.16 27.67
N ASP A 278 -37.55 54.60 27.83
CA ASP A 278 -38.79 55.40 27.89
C ASP A 278 -38.83 56.25 29.16
#